data_AF-A0A819BF40-F1
#
_entry.id   AF-A0A819BF40-F1
#
_cell.length_a   1.000
_cell.length_b   1.000
_cell.length_c   1.000
_cell.angle_alpha   90.00
_cell.angle_beta   90.00
_cell.angle_gamma   90.00
#
_symmetry.space_group_name_H-M   'P 1'
#
loop_
_entity.id
_entity.type
_entity.pdbx_description
1 polymer ?
#
loop_
_entity_poly.entity_id
_entity_poly.type
_entity_poly.pdbx_seq_one_letter_code
_entity_poly.pdbx_strand_id
1 'polypeptide(L)'
;MESINPHVPSVALFVTRSEIDFSHRSSSPICQRWFMVLYLKSEAKELALTVYPVNMKNPEQEFKKAYNSNPPVVVFDETNDKISQVVLTDNRDIDAEISKRFPVKNMSSLKEAEDVCSNVYIKFHPYLKSPAGDPQEQIKLRSLLSELKRINDYIEEMGTKFLSGNEMTFVDCDIMPKLQHIRIAGKYYKNLNIPNEFHALWSYMERCYQTKAFQESCPFDQDILMHYEGKISGNIKPFGKTPTLQQPTMTLTIPERDTQPKGKQIVVVKYSGALELYEPNMQLRKQYQSAAINSTFPPCISVLWLSTHQFLLGFSENIPDENTNENSFFHIMVTYDKDQNSKTQIYNDLFFDAYDTSTNINPQYFYVRLNEGKIIICGLTNSLKINVLGSDELNQNRNY
;
A
#
# COMPACT_ATOMS: atom_id res chain seq x y z
N MET A 1 -15.17 -15.73 52.78
CA MET A 1 -13.70 -15.68 52.89
C MET A 1 -13.15 -16.14 51.55
N GLU A 2 -12.98 -15.21 50.62
CA GLU A 2 -12.32 -15.48 49.34
C GLU A 2 -10.82 -15.63 49.60
N SER A 3 -10.33 -16.84 49.38
CA SER A 3 -8.93 -17.21 49.56
C SER A 3 -8.06 -16.53 48.51
N ILE A 4 -7.19 -15.62 48.97
CA ILE A 4 -5.84 -15.31 48.48
C ILE A 4 -5.65 -15.46 46.96
N ASN A 5 -5.67 -14.33 46.25
CA ASN A 5 -5.19 -14.21 44.88
C ASN A 5 -3.72 -14.70 44.83
N PRO A 6 -3.38 -15.80 44.11
CA PRO A 6 -1.98 -16.19 43.97
C PRO A 6 -1.26 -15.05 43.26
N HIS A 7 -0.17 -14.57 43.85
CA HIS A 7 0.54 -13.37 43.39
C HIS A 7 0.87 -13.51 41.90
N VAL A 8 0.28 -12.67 41.06
CA VAL A 8 0.61 -12.61 39.62
C VAL A 8 2.12 -12.31 39.51
N PRO A 9 2.89 -13.06 38.70
CA PRO A 9 4.34 -12.94 38.65
C PRO A 9 4.77 -11.56 38.11
N SER A 10 5.76 -10.97 38.76
CA SER A 10 6.34 -9.69 38.37
C SER A 10 7.35 -9.88 37.24
N VAL A 11 7.22 -9.07 36.19
CA VAL A 11 8.13 -9.07 35.04
C VAL A 11 8.61 -7.65 34.78
N ALA A 12 9.93 -7.48 34.79
CA ALA A 12 10.59 -6.24 34.43
C ALA A 12 11.05 -6.29 32.98
N LEU A 13 10.69 -5.28 32.19
CA LEU A 13 11.20 -5.08 30.84
C LEU A 13 12.09 -3.84 30.83
N PHE A 14 13.36 -4.02 30.51
CA PHE A 14 14.27 -2.91 30.24
C PHE A 14 14.25 -2.59 28.75
N VAL A 15 13.95 -1.32 28.44
CA VAL A 15 13.92 -0.79 27.07
C VAL A 15 14.95 0.32 26.92
N THR A 16 15.37 0.64 25.70
CA THR A 16 16.18 1.84 25.50
C THR A 16 15.39 3.10 25.89
N ARG A 17 16.07 4.13 26.40
CA ARG A 17 15.51 5.45 26.73
C ARG A 17 15.69 6.44 25.57
N SER A 18 14.77 7.40 25.42
CA SER A 18 14.89 8.44 24.40
C SER A 18 16.22 9.20 24.53
N GLU A 19 16.77 9.62 23.39
CA GLU A 19 17.97 10.45 23.32
C GLU A 19 17.66 11.96 23.36
N ILE A 20 16.37 12.32 23.26
CA ILE A 20 15.88 13.70 23.28
C ILE A 20 15.44 14.07 24.70
N ASP A 21 14.56 13.26 25.29
CA ASP A 21 13.99 13.49 26.61
C ASP A 21 14.10 12.21 27.46
N PHE A 22 14.82 12.30 28.58
CA PHE A 22 15.09 11.15 29.43
C PHE A 22 13.87 10.64 30.21
N SER A 23 12.75 11.37 30.20
CA SER A 23 11.47 10.88 30.71
C SER A 23 10.72 9.99 29.70
N HIS A 24 11.11 10.05 28.42
CA HIS A 24 10.47 9.27 27.35
C HIS A 24 11.19 7.95 27.07
N ARG A 25 10.43 7.01 26.51
CA ARG A 25 10.95 5.71 26.03
C ARG A 25 11.59 5.91 24.66
N SER A 26 12.61 5.12 24.35
CA SER A 26 13.27 5.15 23.03
C SER A 26 12.43 4.44 21.97
N SER A 27 12.70 4.78 20.72
CA SER A 27 12.08 4.23 19.53
C SER A 27 12.74 2.94 19.00
N SER A 28 13.27 2.06 19.84
CA SER A 28 13.79 0.78 19.33
C SER A 28 12.64 -0.16 18.93
N PRO A 29 12.52 -0.59 17.65
CA PRO A 29 11.39 -1.43 17.22
C PRO A 29 11.33 -2.76 17.96
N ILE A 30 12.48 -3.35 18.30
CA ILE A 30 12.54 -4.60 19.05
C ILE A 30 12.16 -4.43 20.52
N CYS A 31 12.47 -3.27 21.13
CA CYS A 31 11.98 -2.95 22.46
C CYS A 31 10.46 -2.75 22.46
N GLN A 32 9.92 -2.07 21.44
CA GLN A 32 8.48 -1.90 21.27
C GLN A 32 7.78 -3.25 21.10
N ARG A 33 8.34 -4.18 20.29
CA ARG A 33 7.81 -5.54 20.15
C ARG A 33 7.61 -6.21 21.50
N TRP A 34 8.65 -6.29 22.32
CA TRP A 34 8.55 -6.99 23.61
C TRP A 34 7.68 -6.28 24.61
N PHE A 35 7.62 -4.95 24.56
CA PHE A 35 6.66 -4.20 25.35
C PHE A 35 5.22 -4.58 24.95
N MET A 36 4.89 -4.57 23.65
CA MET A 36 3.56 -4.98 23.20
C MET A 36 3.20 -6.41 23.63
N VAL A 37 4.13 -7.36 23.48
CA VAL A 37 3.94 -8.75 23.91
C VAL A 37 3.63 -8.82 25.40
N LEU A 38 4.49 -8.25 26.25
CA LEU A 38 4.32 -8.30 27.70
C LEU A 38 3.10 -7.51 28.17
N TYR A 39 2.73 -6.43 27.46
CA TYR A 39 1.51 -5.68 27.74
C TYR A 39 0.27 -6.55 27.52
N LEU A 40 0.19 -7.26 26.38
CA LEU A 40 -0.93 -8.17 26.09
C LEU A 40 -1.03 -9.32 27.10
N LYS A 41 0.12 -9.84 27.56
CA LYS A 41 0.19 -10.81 28.67
C LYS A 41 -0.30 -10.24 29.99
N SER A 42 0.03 -8.99 30.28
CA SER A 42 -0.44 -8.30 31.48
C SER A 42 -1.94 -7.98 31.42
N GLU A 43 -2.48 -7.58 30.27
CA GLU A 43 -3.93 -7.41 30.07
C GLU A 43 -4.70 -8.73 30.25
N ALA A 44 -4.10 -9.85 29.84
CA ALA A 44 -4.63 -11.19 30.09
C ALA A 44 -4.45 -11.65 31.56
N LYS A 45 -3.92 -10.80 32.44
CA LYS A 45 -3.65 -11.04 33.87
C LYS A 45 -2.67 -12.19 34.12
N GLU A 46 -1.82 -12.51 33.15
CA GLU A 46 -0.79 -13.54 33.29
C GLU A 46 0.45 -13.05 34.04
N LEU A 47 0.71 -11.73 33.99
CA LEU A 47 1.87 -11.10 34.62
C LEU A 47 1.62 -9.65 35.03
N ALA A 48 2.43 -9.15 35.96
CA ALA A 48 2.50 -7.73 36.31
C ALA A 48 3.73 -7.11 35.64
N LEU A 49 3.52 -6.24 34.65
CA LEU A 49 4.60 -5.65 33.86
C LEU A 49 5.09 -4.33 34.48
N THR A 50 6.40 -4.22 34.68
CA THR A 50 7.07 -2.93 34.94
C THR A 50 8.09 -2.65 33.84
N VAL A 51 8.11 -1.43 33.31
CA VAL A 51 9.01 -1.06 32.20
C VAL A 51 10.03 -0.03 32.67
N TYR A 52 11.31 -0.33 32.45
CA TYR A 52 12.45 0.50 32.87
C TYR A 52 13.20 1.05 31.65
N PRO A 53 13.18 2.36 31.39
CA PRO A 53 13.95 2.96 30.30
C PRO A 53 15.42 3.14 30.69
N VAL A 54 16.34 2.58 29.89
CA VAL A 54 17.79 2.58 30.11
C VAL A 54 18.48 3.59 29.19
N ASN A 55 19.26 4.52 29.76
CA ASN A 55 20.06 5.46 29.01
C ASN A 55 21.30 4.78 28.42
N MET A 56 21.37 4.58 27.11
CA MET A 56 22.51 3.87 26.49
C MET A 56 23.78 4.73 26.33
N LYS A 57 23.69 6.07 26.41
CA LYS A 57 24.87 6.97 26.37
C LYS A 57 25.62 6.98 27.70
N ASN A 58 24.87 6.93 28.80
CA ASN A 58 25.41 6.78 30.15
C ASN A 58 24.59 5.76 30.95
N PRO A 59 24.72 4.47 30.62
CA PRO A 59 23.97 3.43 31.29
C PRO A 59 24.47 3.31 32.71
N GLU A 60 23.52 3.22 33.64
CA GLU A 60 23.81 2.99 35.05
C GLU A 60 24.75 1.79 35.16
N GLN A 61 25.85 1.97 35.89
CA GLN A 61 26.87 0.92 36.00
C GLN A 61 26.26 -0.37 36.54
N GLU A 62 25.24 -0.26 37.38
CA GLU A 62 24.48 -1.37 37.93
C GLU A 62 23.78 -2.18 36.83
N PHE A 63 23.11 -1.53 35.87
CA PHE A 63 22.47 -2.22 34.74
C PHE A 63 23.51 -2.99 33.89
N LYS A 64 24.60 -2.32 33.51
CA LYS A 64 25.67 -2.95 32.71
C LYS A 64 26.32 -4.12 33.43
N LYS A 65 26.63 -3.97 34.72
CA LYS A 65 27.21 -5.02 35.55
C LYS A 65 26.23 -6.18 35.77
N ALA A 66 24.94 -5.90 35.91
CA ALA A 66 23.92 -6.91 36.20
C ALA A 66 23.58 -7.78 34.98
N TYR A 67 23.48 -7.20 33.79
CA TYR A 67 22.89 -7.91 32.63
C TYR A 67 23.85 -8.10 31.45
N ASN A 68 24.93 -7.31 31.37
CA ASN A 68 25.94 -7.38 30.32
C ASN A 68 25.36 -7.47 28.87
N SER A 69 24.23 -6.81 28.61
CA SER A 69 23.57 -6.79 27.31
C SER A 69 22.91 -5.44 27.04
N ASN A 70 22.62 -5.18 25.77
CA ASN A 70 21.81 -4.03 25.37
C ASN A 70 20.32 -4.40 25.49
N PRO A 71 19.42 -3.44 25.81
CA PRO A 71 17.98 -3.67 25.76
C PRO A 71 17.53 -4.18 24.37
N PRO A 72 16.49 -5.02 24.31
CA PRO A 72 15.58 -5.37 25.39
C PRO A 72 16.14 -6.44 26.34
N VAL A 73 15.93 -6.26 27.65
CA VAL A 73 16.22 -7.27 28.68
C VAL A 73 14.94 -7.56 29.44
N VAL A 74 14.58 -8.83 29.59
CA VAL A 74 13.41 -9.26 30.35
C VAL A 74 13.89 -9.97 31.60
N VAL A 75 13.36 -9.57 32.76
CA VAL A 75 13.69 -10.18 34.05
C VAL A 75 12.42 -10.70 34.69
N PHE A 76 12.41 -11.99 35.02
CA PHE A 76 11.36 -12.63 35.81
C PHE A 76 11.81 -12.71 37.27
N ASP A 77 11.02 -12.12 38.16
CA ASP A 77 11.21 -12.29 39.60
C ASP A 77 10.48 -13.57 40.03
N GLU A 78 11.22 -14.66 40.26
CA GLU A 78 10.63 -15.96 40.61
C GLU A 78 10.28 -16.09 42.09
N THR A 79 10.94 -15.32 42.95
CA THR A 79 10.63 -15.20 44.39
C THR A 79 10.84 -13.76 44.85
N ASN A 80 10.20 -13.36 45.95
CA ASN A 80 10.42 -12.04 46.59
C ASN A 80 11.85 -11.85 47.10
N ASP A 81 12.72 -12.87 46.99
CA ASP A 81 14.14 -12.79 47.27
C ASP A 81 14.91 -12.67 45.95
N LYS A 82 15.74 -11.62 45.82
CA LYS A 82 16.55 -11.26 44.63
C LYS A 82 17.56 -12.34 44.16
N ILE A 83 17.51 -13.55 44.70
CA ILE A 83 18.47 -14.64 44.51
C ILE A 83 18.05 -15.55 43.34
N SER A 84 16.77 -15.59 42.96
CA SER A 84 16.25 -16.41 41.85
C SER A 84 15.60 -15.54 40.77
N GLN A 85 16.39 -14.73 40.07
CA GLN A 85 15.92 -14.00 38.89
C GLN A 85 16.29 -14.75 37.61
N VAL A 86 15.34 -14.88 36.69
CA VAL A 86 15.64 -15.32 35.32
C VAL A 86 15.76 -14.10 34.43
N VAL A 87 16.97 -13.88 33.92
CA VAL A 87 17.31 -12.76 33.03
C VAL A 87 17.44 -13.28 31.62
N LEU A 88 16.66 -12.71 30.69
CA LEU A 88 16.71 -13.04 29.27
C LEU A 88 17.11 -11.82 28.46
N THR A 89 18.07 -12.03 27.56
CA THR A 89 18.66 -10.99 26.71
C THR A 89 18.63 -11.33 25.22
N ASP A 90 18.45 -12.60 24.86
CA ASP A 90 18.24 -13.05 23.48
C ASP A 90 16.74 -13.11 23.13
N ASN A 91 16.40 -12.66 21.93
CA ASN A 91 15.00 -12.59 21.51
C ASN A 91 14.33 -13.96 21.36
N ARG A 92 15.06 -15.01 20.98
CA ARG A 92 14.51 -16.37 20.85
C ARG A 92 14.24 -16.97 22.21
N ASP A 93 15.15 -16.72 23.16
CA ASP A 93 14.97 -17.17 24.54
C ASP A 93 13.80 -16.45 25.21
N ILE A 94 13.66 -15.13 24.99
CA ILE A 94 12.50 -14.36 25.48
C ILE A 94 11.19 -14.94 24.91
N ASP A 95 11.14 -15.23 23.62
CA ASP A 95 9.95 -15.82 22.96
C ASP A 95 9.56 -17.16 23.59
N ALA A 96 10.53 -18.09 23.67
CA ALA A 96 10.33 -19.43 24.19
C ALA A 96 9.87 -19.40 25.65
N GLU A 97 10.49 -18.57 26.48
CA GLU A 97 10.16 -18.52 27.90
C GLU A 97 8.82 -17.83 28.16
N ILE A 98 8.47 -16.75 27.43
CA ILE A 98 7.15 -16.11 27.54
C ILE A 98 6.05 -17.09 27.15
N SER A 99 6.22 -17.80 26.03
CA SER A 99 5.24 -18.77 25.53
C SER A 99 5.03 -19.93 26.52
N LYS A 100 6.10 -20.36 27.19
CA LYS A 100 6.07 -21.41 28.20
C LYS A 100 5.45 -20.95 29.53
N ARG A 101 5.84 -19.78 30.05
CA ARG A 101 5.40 -19.29 31.37
C ARG A 101 3.99 -18.73 31.37
N PHE A 102 3.57 -18.13 30.25
CA PHE A 102 2.30 -17.44 30.13
C PHE A 102 1.54 -18.01 28.92
N PRO A 103 0.82 -19.14 29.06
CA PRO A 103 0.14 -19.77 27.94
C PRO A 103 -1.30 -19.29 27.69
N VAL A 104 -1.91 -18.51 28.59
CA VAL A 104 -3.34 -18.15 28.53
C VAL A 104 -3.66 -17.31 27.29
N LYS A 105 -2.93 -16.22 27.06
CA LYS A 105 -3.04 -15.46 25.81
C LYS A 105 -2.19 -16.15 24.75
N ASN A 106 -2.77 -17.01 23.91
CA ASN A 106 -2.00 -17.59 22.81
C ASN A 106 -1.53 -16.48 21.85
N MET A 107 -0.21 -16.37 21.67
CA MET A 107 0.44 -15.38 20.80
C MET A 107 1.13 -16.04 19.60
N SER A 108 0.96 -17.34 19.36
CA SER A 108 1.60 -18.05 18.24
C SER A 108 1.15 -17.49 16.89
N SER A 109 2.12 -17.20 16.03
CA SER A 109 1.86 -16.70 14.67
C SER A 109 1.69 -17.83 13.68
N LEU A 110 0.95 -17.57 12.59
CA LEU A 110 1.01 -18.40 11.39
C LEU A 110 2.38 -18.23 10.72
N LYS A 111 2.95 -19.33 10.22
CA LYS A 111 4.28 -19.31 9.61
C LYS A 111 4.30 -18.44 8.35
N GLU A 112 3.23 -18.51 7.57
CA GLU A 112 3.03 -17.73 6.36
C GLU A 112 3.02 -16.23 6.66
N ALA A 113 2.37 -15.82 7.75
CA ALA A 113 2.34 -14.43 8.20
C ALA A 113 3.76 -13.91 8.54
N GLU A 114 4.53 -14.70 9.29
CA GLU A 114 5.92 -14.37 9.62
C GLU A 114 6.79 -14.22 8.36
N ASP A 115 6.64 -15.15 7.42
CA ASP A 115 7.43 -15.17 6.19
C ASP A 115 7.09 -14.00 5.26
N VAL A 116 5.82 -13.55 5.24
CA VAL A 116 5.38 -12.36 4.52
C VAL A 116 5.97 -11.07 5.12
N CYS A 117 6.10 -10.99 6.44
CA CYS A 117 6.61 -9.79 7.13
C CYS A 117 8.14 -9.74 7.29
N SER A 118 8.83 -10.87 7.12
CA SER A 118 10.26 -11.04 7.47
C SER A 118 11.22 -10.06 6.78
N ASN A 119 10.94 -9.65 5.54
CA ASN A 119 11.90 -8.94 4.68
C ASN A 119 11.76 -7.41 4.70
N VAL A 120 10.71 -6.85 5.30
CA VAL A 120 10.40 -5.41 5.16
C VAL A 120 11.56 -4.53 5.60
N TYR A 121 12.14 -4.78 6.78
CA TYR A 121 13.26 -4.01 7.30
C TYR A 121 14.58 -4.26 6.54
N ILE A 122 14.74 -5.45 5.96
CA ILE A 122 15.88 -5.78 5.10
C ILE A 122 15.86 -4.90 3.85
N LYS A 123 14.68 -4.56 3.32
CA LYS A 123 14.53 -3.63 2.18
C LYS A 123 14.51 -2.17 2.61
N PHE A 124 13.91 -1.86 3.76
CA PHE A 124 13.80 -0.49 4.26
C PHE A 124 15.14 0.14 4.61
N HIS A 125 16.02 -0.56 5.36
CA HIS A 125 17.27 0.04 5.80
C HIS A 125 18.19 0.47 4.65
N PRO A 126 18.46 -0.37 3.62
CA PRO A 126 19.27 0.07 2.48
C PRO A 126 18.62 1.24 1.72
N TYR A 127 17.29 1.24 1.56
CA TYR A 127 16.57 2.35 0.92
C TYR A 127 16.76 3.65 1.72
N LEU A 128 16.47 3.63 3.02
CA LEU A 128 16.58 4.79 3.90
C LEU A 128 18.00 5.37 3.94
N LYS A 129 19.02 4.50 3.94
CA LYS A 129 20.44 4.87 3.98
C LYS A 129 21.02 5.30 2.63
N SER A 130 20.28 5.15 1.53
CA SER A 130 20.81 5.51 0.21
C SER A 130 21.11 7.01 0.16
N PRO A 131 22.27 7.46 -0.35
CA PRO A 131 22.55 8.88 -0.48
C PRO A 131 21.63 9.54 -1.53
N ALA A 132 21.49 10.85 -1.46
CA ALA A 132 20.75 11.60 -2.48
C ALA A 132 21.41 11.43 -3.86
N GLY A 133 20.63 11.06 -4.87
CA GLY A 133 21.14 10.81 -6.22
C GLY A 133 21.76 9.42 -6.42
N ASP A 134 21.59 8.48 -5.49
CA ASP A 134 21.98 7.08 -5.69
C ASP A 134 21.25 6.48 -6.91
N PRO A 135 21.96 6.01 -7.95
CA PRO A 135 21.35 5.40 -9.13
C PRO A 135 20.45 4.20 -8.81
N GLN A 136 20.68 3.52 -7.68
CA GLN A 136 19.91 2.35 -7.23
C GLN A 136 18.75 2.69 -6.29
N GLU A 137 18.56 3.95 -5.89
CA GLU A 137 17.52 4.34 -4.93
C GLU A 137 16.12 3.88 -5.38
N GLN A 138 15.81 4.05 -6.66
CA GLN A 138 14.52 3.63 -7.25
C GLN A 138 14.32 2.11 -7.26
N ILE A 139 15.40 1.32 -7.33
CA ILE A 139 15.32 -0.15 -7.25
C ILE A 139 15.07 -0.58 -5.80
N LYS A 140 15.73 0.07 -4.84
CA LYS A 140 15.55 -0.17 -3.41
C LYS A 140 14.13 0.24 -2.96
N LEU A 141 13.63 1.37 -3.46
CA LEU A 141 12.25 1.81 -3.24
C LEU A 141 11.26 0.77 -3.78
N ARG A 142 11.38 0.36 -5.04
CA ARG A 142 10.53 -0.68 -5.63
C ARG A 142 10.56 -1.98 -4.83
N SER A 143 11.73 -2.37 -4.34
CA SER A 143 11.89 -3.56 -3.49
C SER A 143 11.12 -3.42 -2.17
N LEU A 144 11.21 -2.27 -1.50
CA LEU A 144 10.44 -2.00 -0.27
C LEU A 144 8.93 -1.98 -0.54
N LEU A 145 8.49 -1.30 -1.59
CA LEU A 145 7.09 -1.23 -1.96
C LEU A 145 6.52 -2.61 -2.31
N SER A 146 7.34 -3.49 -2.92
CA SER A 146 6.96 -4.87 -3.19
C SER A 146 6.71 -5.66 -1.92
N GLU A 147 7.51 -5.50 -0.86
CA GLU A 147 7.27 -6.18 0.43
C GLU A 147 6.02 -5.61 1.13
N LEU A 148 5.80 -4.28 1.08
CA LEU A 148 4.59 -3.67 1.62
C LEU A 148 3.33 -4.14 0.86
N LYS A 149 3.42 -4.27 -0.46
CA LYS A 149 2.34 -4.84 -1.28
C LYS A 149 2.08 -6.29 -0.91
N ARG A 150 3.13 -7.10 -0.70
CA ARG A 150 2.98 -8.49 -0.28
C ARG A 150 2.23 -8.61 1.05
N ILE A 151 2.50 -7.73 2.01
CA ILE A 151 1.72 -7.66 3.25
C ILE A 151 0.27 -7.23 2.99
N ASN A 152 0.05 -6.21 2.16
CA ASN A 152 -1.29 -5.77 1.79
C ASN A 152 -2.12 -6.92 1.21
N ASP A 153 -1.58 -7.59 0.18
CA ASP A 153 -2.27 -8.66 -0.53
C ASP A 153 -2.56 -9.83 0.42
N TYR A 154 -1.63 -10.17 1.31
CA TYR A 154 -1.82 -11.20 2.33
C TYR A 154 -2.96 -10.86 3.31
N ILE A 155 -3.03 -9.62 3.80
CA ILE A 155 -4.11 -9.19 4.72
C ILE A 155 -5.47 -9.23 4.00
N GLU A 156 -5.49 -8.82 2.73
CA GLU A 156 -6.70 -8.84 1.90
C GLU A 156 -7.19 -10.28 1.66
N GLU A 157 -6.28 -11.20 1.35
CA GLU A 157 -6.57 -12.62 1.15
C GLU A 157 -7.06 -13.31 2.44
N MET A 158 -6.40 -13.06 3.57
CA MET A 158 -6.78 -13.66 4.86
C MET A 158 -8.12 -13.16 5.38
N GLY A 159 -8.48 -11.90 5.11
CA GLY A 159 -9.76 -11.32 5.53
C GLY A 159 -9.94 -11.19 7.05
N THR A 160 -8.85 -11.30 7.83
CA THR A 160 -8.86 -11.27 9.29
C THR A 160 -8.47 -9.91 9.85
N LYS A 161 -8.77 -9.68 11.14
CA LYS A 161 -8.44 -8.42 11.83
C LYS A 161 -6.92 -8.16 11.89
N PHE A 162 -6.15 -9.18 12.24
CA PHE A 162 -4.70 -9.18 12.38
C PHE A 162 -4.08 -10.26 11.48
N LEU A 163 -2.75 -10.35 11.45
CA LEU A 163 -2.03 -11.16 10.46
C LEU A 163 -2.21 -12.66 10.61
N SER A 164 -2.43 -13.15 11.83
CA SER A 164 -2.63 -14.59 12.10
C SER A 164 -4.08 -14.94 12.48
N GLY A 165 -5.02 -13.99 12.39
CA GLY A 165 -6.40 -14.20 12.84
C GLY A 165 -7.03 -12.95 13.41
N ASN A 166 -8.04 -13.12 14.27
CA ASN A 166 -8.76 -12.00 14.88
C ASN A 166 -8.16 -11.48 16.19
N GLU A 167 -7.15 -12.19 16.70
CA GLU A 167 -6.36 -11.85 17.88
C GLU A 167 -4.92 -11.53 17.48
N MET A 168 -4.25 -10.65 18.23
CA MET A 168 -2.85 -10.31 17.99
C MET A 168 -1.92 -11.46 18.36
N THR A 169 -0.86 -11.63 17.59
CA THR A 169 0.20 -12.63 17.78
C THR A 169 1.58 -11.98 17.72
N PHE A 170 2.66 -12.78 17.86
CA PHE A 170 4.03 -12.28 17.84
C PHE A 170 4.37 -11.52 16.56
N VAL A 171 3.86 -11.95 15.40
CA VAL A 171 4.12 -11.29 14.12
C VAL A 171 3.54 -9.87 14.09
N ASP A 172 2.36 -9.64 14.69
CA ASP A 172 1.77 -8.32 14.78
C ASP A 172 2.63 -7.40 15.66
N CYS A 173 3.04 -7.88 16.84
CA CYS A 173 3.95 -7.13 17.73
C CYS A 173 5.31 -6.83 17.08
N ASP A 174 5.75 -7.63 16.11
CA ASP A 174 7.00 -7.41 15.37
C ASP A 174 6.84 -6.40 14.21
N ILE A 175 5.76 -6.50 13.42
CA ILE A 175 5.59 -5.69 12.21
C ILE A 175 4.95 -4.32 12.47
N MET A 176 4.08 -4.17 13.48
CA MET A 176 3.45 -2.88 13.78
C MET A 176 4.48 -1.77 14.08
N PRO A 177 5.49 -1.98 14.95
CA PRO A 177 6.57 -1.01 15.15
C PRO A 177 7.31 -0.66 13.85
N LYS A 178 7.59 -1.68 13.02
CA LYS A 178 8.33 -1.53 11.77
C LYS A 178 7.57 -0.66 10.76
N LEU A 179 6.27 -0.89 10.61
CA LEU A 179 5.42 -0.09 9.73
C LEU A 179 5.36 1.38 10.18
N GLN A 180 5.27 1.63 11.49
CA GLN A 180 5.30 2.99 12.03
C GLN A 180 6.62 3.69 11.71
N HIS A 181 7.74 3.01 11.92
CA HIS A 181 9.05 3.53 11.58
C HIS A 181 9.22 3.84 10.09
N ILE A 182 8.75 2.94 9.21
CA ILE A 182 8.77 3.16 7.75
C ILE A 182 7.97 4.41 7.39
N ARG A 183 6.79 4.58 8.00
CA ARG A 183 5.93 5.74 7.78
C ARG A 183 6.63 7.04 8.20
N ILE A 184 7.14 7.11 9.43
CA ILE A 184 7.69 8.36 9.98
C ILE A 184 9.06 8.68 9.37
N ALA A 185 10.01 7.75 9.46
CA ALA A 185 11.36 7.99 8.96
C ALA A 185 11.42 7.99 7.43
N GLY A 186 10.65 7.14 6.76
CA GLY A 186 10.55 7.16 5.30
C GLY A 186 9.99 8.48 4.79
N LYS A 187 8.94 9.02 5.42
CA LYS A 187 8.39 10.32 5.06
C LYS A 187 9.40 11.44 5.26
N TYR A 188 10.04 11.49 6.43
CA TYR A 188 10.94 12.58 6.77
C TYR A 188 12.22 12.59 5.93
N TYR A 189 12.90 11.45 5.81
CA TYR A 189 14.20 11.38 5.15
C TYR A 189 14.15 11.16 3.65
N LYS A 190 13.04 10.59 3.13
CA LYS A 190 12.93 10.17 1.73
C LYS A 190 11.65 10.65 1.03
N ASN A 191 10.79 11.40 1.71
CA ASN A 191 9.45 11.75 1.22
C ASN A 191 8.64 10.53 0.75
N LEU A 192 8.92 9.35 1.33
CA LEU A 192 8.15 8.14 1.09
C LEU A 192 6.76 8.30 1.72
N ASN A 193 5.73 8.05 0.93
CA ASN A 193 4.39 7.77 1.45
C ASN A 193 4.08 6.31 1.13
N ILE A 194 3.57 5.56 2.10
CA ILE A 194 3.00 4.23 1.81
C ILE A 194 1.83 4.46 0.82
N PRO A 195 1.80 3.78 -0.33
CA PRO A 195 0.77 4.00 -1.34
C PRO A 195 -0.66 3.89 -0.79
N ASN A 196 -1.53 4.84 -1.15
CA ASN A 196 -2.92 4.86 -0.69
C ASN A 196 -3.75 3.67 -1.22
N GLU A 197 -3.31 3.08 -2.34
CA GLU A 197 -3.90 1.86 -2.93
C GLU A 197 -3.68 0.59 -2.09
N PHE A 198 -2.78 0.61 -1.11
CA PHE A 198 -2.60 -0.51 -0.18
C PHE A 198 -3.67 -0.47 0.92
N HIS A 199 -4.93 -0.62 0.52
CA HIS A 199 -6.10 -0.42 1.38
C HIS A 199 -6.16 -1.37 2.57
N ALA A 200 -5.79 -2.64 2.38
CA ALA A 200 -5.79 -3.63 3.45
C ALA A 200 -4.70 -3.32 4.48
N LEU A 201 -3.51 -2.90 4.02
CA LEU A 201 -2.43 -2.46 4.89
C LEU A 201 -2.80 -1.20 5.69
N TRP A 202 -3.40 -0.19 5.03
CA TRP A 202 -3.85 1.02 5.74
C TRP A 202 -4.94 0.70 6.77
N SER A 203 -5.90 -0.16 6.42
CA SER A 203 -6.92 -0.62 7.36
C SER A 203 -6.32 -1.41 8.53
N TYR A 204 -5.26 -2.18 8.29
CA TYR A 204 -4.50 -2.84 9.35
C TYR A 204 -3.81 -1.82 10.26
N MET A 205 -3.10 -0.84 9.69
CA MET A 205 -2.46 0.24 10.45
C MET A 205 -3.46 1.05 11.29
N GLU A 206 -4.68 1.28 10.79
CA GLU A 206 -5.77 1.91 11.54
C GLU A 206 -6.10 1.11 12.81
N ARG A 207 -6.21 -0.21 12.69
CA ARG A 207 -6.44 -1.10 13.84
C ARG A 207 -5.24 -1.12 14.79
N CYS A 208 -4.02 -1.02 14.28
CA CYS A 208 -2.83 -0.84 15.12
C CYS A 208 -2.96 0.42 15.98
N TYR A 209 -3.39 1.54 15.38
CA TYR A 209 -3.55 2.81 16.10
C TYR A 209 -4.69 2.82 17.12
N GLN A 210 -5.62 1.87 17.02
CA GLN A 210 -6.70 1.65 18.00
C GLN A 210 -6.31 0.63 19.09
N THR A 211 -5.16 -0.02 18.96
CA THR A 211 -4.70 -1.07 19.89
C THR A 211 -3.94 -0.45 21.06
N LYS A 212 -4.42 -0.68 22.29
CA LYS A 212 -3.79 -0.13 23.52
C LYS A 212 -2.33 -0.53 23.67
N ALA A 213 -1.99 -1.81 23.45
CA ALA A 213 -0.60 -2.27 23.50
C ALA A 213 0.31 -1.47 22.56
N PHE A 214 -0.18 -1.07 21.38
CA PHE A 214 0.55 -0.22 20.45
C PHE A 214 0.60 1.23 20.95
N GLN A 215 -0.53 1.82 21.36
CA GLN A 215 -0.60 3.20 21.86
C GLN A 215 0.35 3.44 23.05
N GLU A 216 0.37 2.52 24.02
CA GLU A 216 1.20 2.60 25.22
C GLU A 216 2.69 2.39 24.95
N SER A 217 3.03 1.66 23.87
CA SER A 217 4.41 1.32 23.52
C SER A 217 5.01 2.17 22.41
N CYS A 218 4.19 2.87 21.63
CA CYS A 218 4.65 3.64 20.49
C CYS A 218 5.45 4.86 20.95
N PRO A 219 6.67 5.05 20.45
CA PRO A 219 7.46 6.25 20.73
C PRO A 219 6.86 7.47 20.02
N PHE A 220 7.32 8.67 20.42
CA PHE A 220 7.03 9.89 19.67
C PHE A 220 7.75 9.90 18.32
N ASP A 221 7.21 10.64 17.36
CA ASP A 221 7.74 10.75 16.01
C ASP A 221 9.19 11.26 16.04
N GLN A 222 9.49 12.24 16.89
CA GLN A 222 10.82 12.82 17.08
C GLN A 222 11.84 11.77 17.55
N ASP A 223 11.43 10.87 18.44
CA ASP A 223 12.28 9.78 18.91
C ASP A 223 12.56 8.77 17.79
N ILE A 224 11.58 8.47 16.95
CA ILE A 224 11.78 7.63 15.76
C ILE A 224 12.79 8.27 14.82
N LEU A 225 12.68 9.58 14.56
CA LEU A 225 13.60 10.28 13.67
C LEU A 225 15.03 10.30 14.24
N MET A 226 15.18 10.65 15.53
CA MET A 226 16.46 10.61 16.23
C MET A 226 17.14 9.24 16.16
N HIS A 227 16.38 8.15 16.23
CA HIS A 227 16.92 6.79 16.10
C HIS A 227 17.58 6.51 14.74
N TYR A 228 17.22 7.23 13.68
CA TYR A 228 17.81 7.08 12.35
C TYR A 228 18.83 8.16 11.98
N GLU A 229 18.86 9.30 12.69
CA GLU A 229 19.72 10.44 12.36
C GLU A 229 21.21 10.07 12.19
N GLY A 230 21.76 9.26 13.09
CA GLY A 230 23.16 8.79 12.99
C GLY A 230 23.38 7.61 12.02
N LYS A 231 22.31 7.07 11.41
CA LYS A 231 22.36 5.84 10.60
C LYS A 231 22.21 6.10 9.10
N ILE A 232 21.73 7.29 8.72
CA ILE A 232 21.47 7.73 7.35
C ILE A 232 22.73 8.36 6.73
N SER A 233 22.89 8.23 5.41
CA SER A 233 24.03 8.79 4.68
C SER A 233 23.70 10.13 4.02
N GLY A 234 24.59 11.12 4.18
CA GLY A 234 24.52 12.42 3.52
C GLY A 234 24.56 13.61 4.49
N ASN A 235 24.74 14.82 3.95
CA ASN A 235 24.62 16.09 4.69
C ASN A 235 23.14 16.39 4.96
N ILE A 236 22.48 15.52 5.71
CA ILE A 236 21.13 15.75 6.17
C ILE A 236 21.26 16.78 7.30
N LYS A 237 20.54 17.90 7.18
CA LYS A 237 20.51 18.88 8.27
C LYS A 237 20.15 18.12 9.55
N PRO A 238 20.96 18.24 10.61
CA PRO A 238 20.63 17.62 11.87
C PRO A 238 19.20 17.99 12.23
N PHE A 239 18.45 17.04 12.76
CA PHE A 239 17.30 17.34 13.59
C PHE A 239 17.83 18.34 14.62
N GLY A 240 17.43 19.62 14.49
CA GLY A 240 18.28 20.78 14.85
C GLY A 240 18.81 20.82 16.29
N LYS A 241 19.37 21.93 16.76
CA LYS A 241 19.74 22.04 18.20
C LYS A 241 18.52 22.11 19.15
N THR A 242 17.31 22.00 18.61
CA THR A 242 16.02 22.27 19.26
C THR A 242 14.97 21.14 19.32
N PRO A 243 15.24 19.83 19.08
CA PRO A 243 14.25 18.76 19.27
C PRO A 243 13.68 18.74 20.68
N THR A 244 14.49 19.12 21.67
CA THR A 244 14.09 19.23 23.07
C THR A 244 13.01 20.29 23.32
N LEU A 245 12.77 21.24 22.40
CA LEU A 245 11.69 22.24 22.50
C LEU A 245 10.49 21.94 21.60
N GLN A 246 10.57 20.95 20.72
CA GLN A 246 9.39 20.54 19.94
C GLN A 246 8.45 19.77 20.86
N GLN A 247 7.15 20.08 20.79
CA GLN A 247 6.16 19.26 21.47
C GLN A 247 6.19 17.85 20.86
N PRO A 248 6.27 16.79 21.68
CA PRO A 248 6.25 15.43 21.19
C PRO A 248 4.95 15.15 20.44
N THR A 249 5.04 14.58 19.24
CA THR A 249 3.88 14.23 18.42
C THR A 249 3.84 12.73 18.16
N MET A 250 2.63 12.18 18.00
CA MET A 250 2.43 10.81 17.57
C MET A 250 1.55 10.79 16.32
N THR A 251 2.14 10.44 15.20
CA THR A 251 1.40 10.34 13.93
C THR A 251 0.66 8.99 13.87
N LEU A 252 -0.59 8.99 14.37
CA LEU A 252 -1.48 7.82 14.44
C LEU A 252 -2.74 7.98 13.55
N THR A 253 -2.66 8.81 12.52
CA THR A 253 -3.77 9.07 11.57
C THR A 253 -3.68 8.16 10.36
N ILE A 254 -4.75 7.99 9.59
CA ILE A 254 -4.70 7.31 8.27
C ILE A 254 -4.89 8.38 7.19
N PRO A 255 -4.23 8.28 6.02
CA PRO A 255 -4.54 9.17 4.91
C PRO A 255 -6.04 9.13 4.61
N GLU A 256 -6.63 10.29 4.32
CA GLU A 256 -8.00 10.33 3.83
C GLU A 256 -8.09 9.43 2.59
N ARG A 257 -9.10 8.55 2.58
CA ARG A 257 -9.37 7.75 1.38
C ARG A 257 -9.64 8.74 0.26
N ASP A 258 -8.86 8.68 -0.81
CA ASP A 258 -9.24 9.30 -2.07
C ASP A 258 -10.54 8.61 -2.51
N THR A 259 -11.69 9.14 -2.08
CA THR A 259 -13.02 8.73 -2.54
C THR A 259 -13.27 9.22 -3.96
N GLN A 260 -12.38 10.07 -4.49
CA GLN A 260 -12.33 10.39 -5.90
C GLN A 260 -11.83 9.16 -6.65
N PRO A 261 -12.57 8.65 -7.64
CA PRO A 261 -12.06 7.63 -8.53
C PRO A 261 -10.78 8.18 -9.17
N LYS A 262 -9.60 7.73 -8.74
CA LYS A 262 -8.37 7.90 -9.51
C LYS A 262 -8.45 6.90 -10.65
N GLY A 263 -9.21 7.29 -11.67
CA GLY A 263 -9.59 6.48 -12.82
C GLY A 263 -9.89 7.38 -14.03
N LYS A 264 -9.76 6.81 -15.22
CA LYS A 264 -9.86 7.48 -16.52
C LYS A 264 -11.08 8.41 -16.59
N GLN A 265 -10.93 9.55 -17.25
CA GLN A 265 -12.00 10.51 -17.53
C GLN A 265 -13.27 9.79 -18.01
N ILE A 266 -14.42 10.19 -17.50
CA ILE A 266 -15.72 9.68 -17.93
C ILE A 266 -16.02 10.33 -19.27
N VAL A 267 -16.31 9.54 -20.30
CA VAL A 267 -16.65 10.07 -21.62
C VAL A 267 -18.11 9.78 -21.92
N VAL A 268 -18.87 10.81 -22.26
CA VAL A 268 -20.29 10.74 -22.61
C VAL A 268 -20.47 11.23 -24.04
N VAL A 269 -21.28 10.52 -24.82
CA VAL A 269 -21.64 10.95 -26.17
C VAL A 269 -23.10 11.39 -26.17
N LYS A 270 -23.36 12.61 -26.62
CA LYS A 270 -24.70 13.16 -26.78
C LYS A 270 -25.32 12.71 -28.09
N TYR A 271 -26.66 12.74 -28.16
CA TYR A 271 -27.42 12.48 -29.39
C TYR A 271 -27.04 13.44 -30.54
N SER A 272 -26.51 14.62 -30.21
CA SER A 272 -25.95 15.58 -31.18
C SER A 272 -24.58 15.19 -31.76
N GLY A 273 -24.05 14.02 -31.41
CA GLY A 273 -22.70 13.60 -31.77
C GLY A 273 -21.58 14.31 -30.98
N ALA A 274 -21.92 15.16 -30.00
CA ALA A 274 -20.93 15.80 -29.15
C ALA A 274 -20.35 14.80 -28.14
N LEU A 275 -19.03 14.79 -27.98
CA LEU A 275 -18.31 13.97 -27.01
C LEU A 275 -17.88 14.86 -25.85
N GLU A 276 -18.33 14.53 -24.65
CA GLU A 276 -18.09 15.28 -23.42
C GLU A 276 -17.21 14.46 -22.47
N LEU A 277 -16.12 15.07 -22.02
CA LEU A 277 -15.19 14.49 -21.06
C LEU A 277 -15.44 15.10 -19.71
N TYR A 278 -15.76 14.25 -18.77
CA TYR A 278 -15.95 14.58 -17.39
C TYR A 278 -14.77 14.09 -16.57
N GLU A 279 -14.37 14.92 -15.62
CA GLU A 279 -13.53 14.46 -14.53
C GLU A 279 -14.30 13.45 -13.67
N PRO A 280 -13.61 12.61 -12.87
CA PRO A 280 -14.25 11.64 -11.98
C PRO A 280 -15.24 12.27 -10.98
N ASN A 281 -15.14 13.58 -10.74
CA ASN A 281 -16.07 14.39 -9.93
C ASN A 281 -17.30 14.89 -10.72
N MET A 282 -17.51 14.40 -11.95
CA MET A 282 -18.59 14.81 -12.87
C MET A 282 -18.52 16.27 -13.33
N GLN A 283 -17.37 16.93 -13.22
CA GLN A 283 -17.17 18.25 -13.82
C GLN A 283 -16.76 18.12 -15.29
N LEU A 284 -17.43 18.86 -16.17
CA LEU A 284 -17.12 18.89 -17.60
C LEU A 284 -15.73 19.51 -17.80
N ARG A 285 -14.80 18.70 -18.30
CA ARG A 285 -13.42 19.09 -18.59
C ARG A 285 -13.26 19.62 -20.01
N LYS A 286 -13.86 18.94 -20.98
CA LYS A 286 -13.72 19.26 -22.39
C LYS A 286 -14.88 18.70 -23.20
N GLN A 287 -15.25 19.41 -24.26
CA GLN A 287 -16.27 18.99 -25.21
C GLN A 287 -15.66 19.00 -26.61
N TYR A 288 -15.97 17.97 -27.39
CA TYR A 288 -15.60 17.85 -28.80
C TYR A 288 -16.86 17.69 -29.64
N GLN A 289 -16.87 18.34 -30.80
CA GLN A 289 -17.95 18.18 -31.77
C GLN A 289 -17.53 17.14 -32.81
N SER A 290 -18.40 16.17 -33.09
CA SER A 290 -18.21 15.28 -34.25
C SER A 290 -18.68 15.98 -35.53
N ALA A 291 -18.08 15.65 -36.67
CA ALA A 291 -18.55 16.12 -37.97
C ALA A 291 -19.81 15.33 -38.39
N ALA A 292 -20.83 16.03 -38.89
CA ALA A 292 -22.02 15.39 -39.45
C ALA A 292 -21.66 14.65 -40.74
N ILE A 293 -22.26 13.48 -40.96
CA ILE A 293 -22.11 12.71 -42.20
C ILE A 293 -23.45 12.75 -42.91
N ASN A 294 -23.47 13.24 -44.16
CA ASN A 294 -24.71 13.44 -44.93
C ASN A 294 -25.82 14.15 -44.13
N SER A 295 -25.43 15.16 -43.34
CA SER A 295 -26.34 15.93 -42.47
C SER A 295 -26.99 15.14 -41.33
N THR A 296 -26.52 13.93 -41.04
CA THR A 296 -27.00 13.06 -39.94
C THR A 296 -25.88 12.74 -38.95
N PHE A 297 -26.26 12.53 -37.68
CA PHE A 297 -25.35 12.08 -36.63
C PHE A 297 -25.62 10.60 -36.32
N PRO A 298 -24.67 9.71 -36.58
CA PRO A 298 -24.84 8.29 -36.33
C PRO A 298 -24.95 8.00 -34.82
N PRO A 299 -25.82 7.08 -34.35
CA PRO A 299 -25.80 6.63 -32.96
C PRO A 299 -24.43 6.02 -32.59
N CYS A 300 -23.89 6.45 -31.46
CA CYS A 300 -22.61 5.94 -30.94
C CYS A 300 -22.80 4.69 -30.09
N ILE A 301 -22.03 3.64 -30.37
CA ILE A 301 -22.11 2.34 -29.69
C ILE A 301 -21.01 2.20 -28.64
N SER A 302 -19.80 2.69 -28.94
CA SER A 302 -18.66 2.55 -28.04
C SER A 302 -17.65 3.69 -28.19
N VAL A 303 -17.00 4.02 -27.08
CA VAL A 303 -15.89 4.98 -27.02
C VAL A 303 -14.66 4.23 -26.55
N LEU A 304 -13.57 4.32 -27.32
CA LEU A 304 -12.33 3.60 -27.04
C LEU A 304 -11.18 4.59 -26.81
N TRP A 305 -10.29 4.20 -25.90
CA TRP A 305 -9.17 5.03 -25.49
C TRP A 305 -7.84 4.29 -25.60
N LEU A 306 -6.89 4.87 -26.34
CA LEU A 306 -5.47 4.53 -26.27
C LEU A 306 -4.71 5.73 -25.73
N SER A 307 -3.60 5.48 -25.03
CA SER A 307 -2.78 6.44 -24.29
C SER A 307 -2.57 7.81 -24.96
N THR A 308 -2.50 7.86 -26.28
CA THR A 308 -2.23 9.05 -27.10
C THR A 308 -3.40 9.50 -27.98
N HIS A 309 -4.43 8.68 -28.17
CA HIS A 309 -5.50 8.89 -29.15
C HIS A 309 -6.89 8.60 -28.57
N GLN A 310 -7.86 9.45 -28.90
CA GLN A 310 -9.27 9.22 -28.58
C GLN A 310 -10.01 8.75 -29.83
N PHE A 311 -10.74 7.63 -29.72
CA PHE A 311 -11.52 7.07 -30.82
C PHE A 311 -13.00 7.06 -30.44
N LEU A 312 -13.82 7.69 -31.27
CA LEU A 312 -15.26 7.48 -31.27
C LEU A 312 -15.57 6.41 -32.31
N LEU A 313 -16.32 5.38 -31.93
CA LEU A 313 -16.82 4.40 -32.88
C LEU A 313 -18.34 4.46 -32.92
N GLY A 314 -18.85 5.01 -34.01
CA GLY A 314 -20.28 5.22 -34.25
C GLY A 314 -20.80 4.31 -35.37
N PHE A 315 -22.10 4.04 -35.33
CA PHE A 315 -22.83 3.28 -36.33
C PHE A 315 -23.74 4.21 -37.12
N SER A 316 -23.74 4.13 -38.45
CA SER A 316 -24.82 4.69 -39.27
C SER A 316 -25.55 3.56 -39.97
N GLU A 317 -26.88 3.52 -39.83
CA GLU A 317 -27.75 2.90 -40.83
C GLU A 317 -27.52 3.66 -42.14
N ASN A 318 -27.27 2.97 -43.25
CA ASN A 318 -27.14 3.65 -44.53
C ASN A 318 -28.43 3.64 -45.33
N ILE A 319 -28.51 4.70 -46.13
CA ILE A 319 -29.47 4.98 -47.20
C ILE A 319 -29.49 3.78 -48.16
N PRO A 320 -30.68 3.31 -48.59
CA PRO A 320 -30.82 2.13 -49.44
C PRO A 320 -30.04 2.29 -50.74
N ASP A 321 -29.22 1.29 -51.07
CA ASP A 321 -28.63 1.15 -52.41
C ASP A 321 -29.73 0.56 -53.33
N GLU A 322 -30.10 1.26 -54.40
CA GLU A 322 -31.25 0.87 -55.24
C GLU A 322 -31.08 -0.49 -55.94
N ASN A 323 -29.87 -1.07 -55.91
CA ASN A 323 -29.53 -2.31 -56.60
C ASN A 323 -29.30 -3.53 -55.69
N THR A 324 -29.22 -3.35 -54.38
CA THR A 324 -29.03 -4.45 -53.42
C THR A 324 -29.94 -4.23 -52.20
N ASN A 325 -30.90 -5.13 -51.98
CA ASN A 325 -31.82 -5.12 -50.83
C ASN A 325 -31.12 -5.43 -49.48
N GLU A 326 -29.83 -5.13 -49.35
CA GLU A 326 -29.02 -5.45 -48.18
C GLU A 326 -28.80 -4.20 -47.32
N ASN A 327 -29.32 -4.21 -46.09
CA ASN A 327 -29.00 -3.19 -45.10
C ASN A 327 -27.50 -3.27 -44.78
N SER A 328 -26.78 -2.27 -45.24
CA SER A 328 -25.34 -2.15 -45.07
C SER A 328 -25.00 -1.27 -43.88
N PHE A 329 -24.21 -1.80 -42.94
CA PHE A 329 -23.81 -1.11 -41.71
C PHE A 329 -22.38 -0.59 -41.83
N PHE A 330 -22.20 0.74 -41.73
CA PHE A 330 -20.87 1.36 -41.79
C PHE A 330 -20.44 1.80 -40.39
N HIS A 331 -19.21 1.45 -40.02
CA HIS A 331 -18.59 1.91 -38.77
C HIS A 331 -17.72 3.13 -39.02
N ILE A 332 -18.00 4.21 -38.29
CA ILE A 332 -17.27 5.46 -38.40
C ILE A 332 -16.30 5.55 -37.22
N MET A 333 -15.01 5.64 -37.51
CA MET A 333 -13.98 5.91 -36.51
C MET A 333 -13.59 7.39 -36.56
N VAL A 334 -14.06 8.19 -35.60
CA VAL A 334 -13.59 9.58 -35.47
C VAL A 334 -12.36 9.59 -34.58
N THR A 335 -11.25 10.15 -35.06
CA THR A 335 -10.02 10.27 -34.29
C THR A 335 -9.75 11.72 -33.89
N TYR A 336 -9.36 11.91 -32.63
CA TYR A 336 -8.94 13.21 -32.12
C TYR A 336 -7.45 13.15 -31.78
N ASP A 337 -6.68 14.05 -32.39
CA ASP A 337 -5.28 14.29 -32.05
C ASP A 337 -5.18 15.23 -30.83
N LYS A 338 -4.08 15.13 -30.07
CA LYS A 338 -3.76 15.97 -28.90
C LYS A 338 -3.79 17.47 -29.23
N ASP A 339 -3.50 17.82 -30.48
CA ASP A 339 -3.37 19.21 -30.95
C ASP A 339 -4.68 19.86 -31.44
N GLN A 340 -5.84 19.28 -31.08
CA GLN A 340 -7.18 19.85 -31.30
C GLN A 340 -7.66 20.00 -32.75
N ASN A 341 -6.94 19.46 -33.73
CA ASN A 341 -7.47 19.33 -35.08
C ASN A 341 -8.26 18.01 -35.18
N SER A 342 -9.60 18.10 -35.13
CA SER A 342 -10.47 16.96 -35.41
C SER A 342 -10.30 16.54 -36.88
N LYS A 343 -9.69 15.38 -37.13
CA LYS A 343 -9.72 14.74 -38.44
C LYS A 343 -10.77 13.63 -38.39
N THR A 344 -11.91 13.89 -39.03
CA THR A 344 -12.91 12.84 -39.24
C THR A 344 -12.43 11.96 -40.39
N GLN A 345 -12.20 10.68 -40.13
CA GLN A 345 -11.82 9.71 -41.15
C GLN A 345 -12.85 8.58 -41.16
N ILE A 346 -13.53 8.39 -42.29
CA ILE A 346 -14.56 7.36 -42.44
C ILE A 346 -13.89 6.10 -42.98
N TYR A 347 -14.09 4.97 -42.31
CA TYR A 347 -13.57 3.68 -42.73
C TYR A 347 -14.71 2.81 -43.21
N ASN A 348 -14.92 2.77 -44.52
CA ASN A 348 -16.02 2.01 -45.12
C ASN A 348 -15.78 0.49 -45.09
N ASP A 349 -14.54 0.07 -44.84
CA ASP A 349 -14.12 -1.34 -44.86
C ASP A 349 -14.38 -2.08 -43.53
N LEU A 350 -14.85 -1.37 -42.50
CA LEU A 350 -15.28 -1.94 -41.22
C LEU A 350 -16.75 -2.36 -41.31
N PHE A 351 -16.99 -3.45 -42.03
CA PHE A 351 -18.33 -4.01 -42.23
C PHE A 351 -18.56 -5.19 -41.31
N PHE A 352 -19.70 -5.23 -40.62
CA PHE A 352 -20.15 -6.40 -39.88
C PHE A 352 -21.38 -6.94 -40.59
N ASP A 353 -21.30 -8.19 -41.04
CA ASP A 353 -22.48 -8.89 -41.56
C ASP A 353 -23.46 -9.10 -40.40
N ALA A 354 -24.50 -8.26 -40.31
CA ALA A 354 -25.47 -8.35 -39.22
C ALA A 354 -26.51 -9.48 -39.42
N TYR A 355 -26.38 -10.27 -40.48
CA TYR A 355 -27.34 -11.31 -40.85
C TYR A 355 -26.86 -12.74 -40.60
N ASP A 356 -25.70 -12.95 -39.96
CA ASP A 356 -25.36 -14.29 -39.47
C ASP A 356 -26.23 -14.63 -38.25
N THR A 357 -27.39 -15.23 -38.53
CA THR A 357 -28.33 -15.74 -37.53
C THR A 357 -27.83 -17.01 -36.83
N SER A 358 -26.63 -17.50 -37.16
CA SER A 358 -26.04 -18.61 -36.45
C SER A 358 -25.63 -18.18 -35.04
N THR A 359 -25.88 -19.04 -34.05
CA THR A 359 -25.49 -18.83 -32.65
C THR A 359 -23.97 -18.82 -32.42
N ASN A 360 -23.16 -18.85 -33.49
CA ASN A 360 -21.72 -18.85 -33.42
C ASN A 360 -21.19 -17.41 -33.36
N ILE A 361 -20.64 -17.04 -32.21
CA ILE A 361 -19.88 -15.81 -32.03
C ILE A 361 -18.56 -15.96 -32.78
N ASN A 362 -18.49 -15.48 -34.03
CA ASN A 362 -17.25 -15.43 -34.79
C ASN A 362 -16.58 -14.06 -34.60
N PRO A 363 -15.41 -13.98 -33.94
CA PRO A 363 -14.66 -12.74 -33.86
C PRO A 363 -14.12 -12.36 -35.24
N GLN A 364 -14.41 -11.13 -35.68
CA GLN A 364 -13.85 -10.54 -36.89
C GLN A 364 -12.74 -9.56 -36.50
N TYR A 365 -11.61 -9.67 -37.19
CA TYR A 365 -10.42 -8.86 -36.95
C TYR A 365 -10.21 -7.92 -38.14
N PHE A 366 -10.11 -6.63 -37.84
CA PHE A 366 -9.92 -5.59 -38.83
C PHE A 366 -8.61 -4.87 -38.57
N TYR A 367 -7.85 -4.64 -39.63
CA TYR A 367 -6.65 -3.83 -39.60
C TYR A 367 -7.01 -2.41 -40.01
N VAL A 368 -6.83 -1.48 -39.08
CA VAL A 368 -7.05 -0.05 -39.33
C VAL A 368 -5.72 0.68 -39.25
N ARG A 369 -5.38 1.40 -40.32
CA ARG A 369 -4.18 2.24 -40.37
C ARG A 369 -4.54 3.68 -40.01
N LEU A 370 -3.90 4.22 -38.98
CA LEU A 370 -4.10 5.57 -38.48
C LEU A 370 -2.79 6.33 -38.51
N ASN A 371 -2.75 7.43 -39.25
CA ASN A 371 -1.74 8.51 -39.41
C ASN A 371 -0.22 8.19 -39.31
N GLU A 372 0.25 7.11 -38.69
CA GLU A 372 1.60 6.54 -38.75
C GLU A 372 1.74 5.11 -38.15
N GLY A 373 0.66 4.46 -37.68
CA GLY A 373 0.68 3.10 -37.09
C GLY A 373 -0.49 2.19 -37.51
N LYS A 374 -0.37 0.88 -37.27
CA LYS A 374 -1.46 -0.10 -37.45
C LYS A 374 -2.12 -0.42 -36.12
N ILE A 375 -3.44 -0.39 -36.08
CA ILE A 375 -4.27 -0.83 -34.96
C ILE A 375 -5.05 -2.07 -35.40
N ILE A 376 -5.06 -3.09 -34.55
CA ILE A 376 -5.91 -4.26 -34.72
C ILE A 376 -7.16 -4.05 -33.89
N ILE A 377 -8.28 -3.96 -34.59
CA ILE A 377 -9.61 -3.89 -34.00
C ILE A 377 -10.23 -5.27 -34.08
N CYS A 378 -10.79 -5.74 -32.97
CA CYS A 378 -11.62 -6.94 -32.98
C CYS A 378 -13.05 -6.55 -32.63
N GLY A 379 -13.99 -7.04 -33.42
CA GLY A 379 -15.40 -6.94 -33.13
C GLY A 379 -16.09 -8.29 -33.22
N LEU A 380 -17.16 -8.44 -32.45
CA LEU A 380 -17.99 -9.64 -32.47
C LEU A 380 -19.26 -9.34 -33.27
N THR A 381 -19.58 -10.22 -34.24
CA THR A 381 -20.69 -10.06 -35.20
C THR A 381 -22.06 -9.85 -34.54
N ASN A 382 -22.26 -10.37 -33.33
CA ASN A 382 -23.56 -10.34 -32.65
C ASN A 382 -23.64 -9.46 -31.39
N SER A 383 -22.53 -8.85 -30.95
CA SER A 383 -22.51 -8.17 -29.65
C SER A 383 -22.25 -6.67 -29.72
N LEU A 384 -22.05 -6.08 -30.90
CA LEU A 384 -21.71 -4.66 -31.09
C LEU A 384 -20.58 -4.19 -30.16
N LYS A 385 -19.69 -5.11 -29.74
CA LYS A 385 -18.55 -4.82 -28.87
C LYS A 385 -17.31 -4.76 -29.73
N ILE A 386 -16.57 -3.68 -29.57
CA ILE A 386 -15.32 -3.44 -30.29
C ILE A 386 -14.23 -3.13 -29.27
N ASN A 387 -13.07 -3.74 -29.45
CA ASN A 387 -11.89 -3.53 -28.62
C ASN A 387 -10.63 -3.38 -29.47
N VAL A 388 -9.64 -2.71 -28.90
CA VAL A 388 -8.29 -2.64 -29.47
C VAL A 388 -7.45 -3.78 -28.90
N LEU A 389 -6.92 -4.62 -29.78
CA LEU A 389 -6.04 -5.74 -29.39
C LEU A 389 -4.57 -5.35 -29.36
N GLY A 390 -4.19 -4.29 -30.07
CA GLY A 390 -2.81 -3.78 -30.07
C GLY A 390 -2.60 -2.64 -31.06
N SER A 391 -1.52 -1.90 -30.87
CA SER A 391 -1.00 -0.90 -31.80
C SER A 391 0.51 -1.11 -32.00
N ASP A 392 1.04 -0.77 -33.18
CA ASP A 392 2.48 -0.84 -33.43
C ASP A 392 3.32 0.07 -32.48
N GLU A 393 2.72 1.10 -31.89
CA GLU A 393 3.35 1.92 -30.84
C GLU A 393 3.57 1.16 -29.52
N LEU A 394 2.74 0.16 -29.20
CA LEU A 394 2.86 -0.65 -27.97
C LEU A 394 4.01 -1.67 -28.02
N ASN A 395 4.57 -1.94 -29.20
CA ASN A 395 5.64 -2.92 -29.40
C ASN A 395 7.06 -2.34 -29.33
N GLN A 396 7.25 -1.02 -29.23
CA GLN A 396 8.60 -0.44 -29.13
C GLN A 396 9.26 -0.58 -27.75
N ASN A 397 8.52 -0.98 -26.71
CA ASN A 397 9.03 -1.10 -25.34
C ASN A 397 9.07 -2.53 -24.76
N ARG A 398 9.00 -3.56 -25.61
CA ARG A 398 9.30 -4.94 -25.20
C ARG A 398 10.37 -5.54 -26.11
N ASN A 399 11.61 -5.15 -25.86
CA ASN A 399 12.75 -5.97 -26.25
C ASN A 399 12.97 -7.02 -25.16
N TYR A 400 12.97 -8.28 -25.61
CA TYR A 400 13.29 -9.50 -24.84
C TYR A 400 14.69 -9.47 -24.26
#